data_AF-A0ABD6YKQ9-F1
#
_entry.id   AF-A0ABD6YKQ9-F1
#
_cell.length_a   1.000
_cell.length_b   1.000
_cell.length_c   1.000
_cell.angle_alpha   90.00
_cell.angle_beta   90.00
_cell.angle_gamma   90.00
#
_symmetry.space_group_name_H-M   'P 1'
#
loop_
_entity.id
_entity.type
_entity.pdbx_description
1 polymer ?
#
loop_
_entity_poly.entity_id
_entity_poly.type
_entity_poly.pdbx_seq_one_letter_code
_entity_poly.pdbx_strand_id
1 'polypeptide(L)'
;MQFQVTLSKKEKRYYFVYLFGMLLLAVVFLGIIFLNKLESPFTHSDVLAIKTLQEKSIFNNRQQAIQPTIDSTFIKLKKLSSENQQPVEENELKYDINDIKNAFSDITSVDARKDNYAQIAKFYKMYYDDKKIIVKKNENVKTFTKQYEECTIGMKDMQQQIKQRKNAQIISNRN
;
A
#
# COMPACT_ATOMS: atom_id res chain seq x y z
N MET A 1 86.30 9.87 -27.68
CA MET A 1 86.11 9.79 -29.15
C MET A 1 84.77 10.43 -29.48
N GLN A 2 84.77 11.64 -30.05
CA GLN A 2 83.55 12.29 -30.53
C GLN A 2 83.25 11.76 -31.94
N PHE A 3 82.31 10.84 -32.07
CA PHE A 3 81.74 10.48 -33.37
C PHE A 3 80.91 11.68 -33.86
N GLN A 4 81.52 12.57 -34.64
CA GLN A 4 80.78 13.58 -35.38
C GLN A 4 80.03 12.89 -36.52
N VAL A 5 78.83 12.42 -36.23
CA VAL A 5 77.93 11.90 -37.25
C VAL A 5 77.35 13.10 -38.01
N THR A 6 77.94 13.44 -39.15
CA THR A 6 77.38 14.45 -40.07
C THR A 6 76.18 13.87 -40.81
N LEU A 7 75.06 13.72 -40.10
CA LEU A 7 73.78 13.30 -40.68
C LEU A 7 73.23 14.41 -41.57
N SER A 8 72.78 14.02 -42.76
CA SER A 8 72.14 14.92 -43.72
C SER A 8 70.85 15.51 -43.12
N LYS A 9 70.48 16.75 -43.51
CA LYS A 9 69.28 17.44 -42.99
C LYS A 9 67.99 16.60 -43.12
N LYS A 10 67.93 15.73 -44.14
CA LYS A 10 66.82 14.81 -44.37
C LYS A 10 66.75 13.70 -43.31
N GLU A 11 67.88 13.10 -42.96
CA GLU A 11 67.96 12.02 -41.96
C GLU A 11 67.62 12.53 -40.56
N LYS A 12 68.11 13.74 -40.20
CA LYS A 12 67.73 14.39 -38.93
C LYS A 12 66.22 14.59 -38.79
N ARG A 13 65.52 14.91 -39.89
CA ARG A 13 64.06 15.06 -39.89
C ARG A 13 63.35 13.74 -39.64
N TYR A 14 63.82 12.63 -40.23
CA TYR A 14 63.26 11.30 -39.98
C TYR A 14 63.49 10.85 -38.52
N TYR A 15 64.69 11.05 -37.98
CA TYR A 15 64.98 10.74 -36.58
C TYR A 15 64.14 11.60 -35.62
N PHE A 16 63.93 12.88 -35.94
CA PHE A 16 63.08 13.75 -35.14
C PHE A 16 61.62 13.29 -35.14
N VAL A 17 61.06 12.95 -36.31
CA VAL A 17 59.69 12.43 -36.41
C VAL A 17 59.53 11.10 -35.69
N TYR A 18 60.52 10.21 -35.79
CA TYR A 18 60.53 8.93 -35.07
C TYR A 18 60.55 9.12 -33.55
N LEU A 19 61.44 9.97 -33.03
CA LEU A 19 61.51 10.30 -31.60
C LEU A 19 60.23 10.97 -31.10
N PHE A 20 59.65 11.87 -31.89
CA PHE A 20 58.39 12.52 -31.56
C PHE A 20 57.22 11.51 -31.51
N GLY A 21 57.16 10.57 -32.46
CA GLY A 21 56.17 9.50 -32.45
C GLY A 21 56.30 8.57 -31.24
N MET A 22 57.52 8.17 -30.89
CA MET A 22 57.78 7.35 -29.69
C MET A 22 57.43 8.09 -28.40
N LEU A 23 57.68 9.41 -28.33
CA LEU A 23 57.31 10.23 -27.18
C LEU A 23 55.79 10.35 -27.03
N LEU A 24 55.05 10.55 -28.12
CA LEU A 24 53.59 10.55 -28.07
C LEU A 24 53.03 9.21 -27.59
N LEU A 25 53.55 8.10 -28.09
CA LEU A 25 53.16 6.77 -27.62
C LEU A 25 53.44 6.58 -26.13
N ALA A 26 54.61 7.00 -25.65
CA ALA A 26 54.96 6.91 -24.23
C ALA A 26 53.99 7.73 -23.35
N VAL A 27 53.63 8.95 -23.79
CA VAL A 27 52.66 9.80 -23.07
C VAL A 27 51.26 9.17 -23.06
N VAL A 28 50.80 8.58 -24.16
CA VAL A 28 49.51 7.87 -24.21
C VAL A 28 49.51 6.66 -23.29
N PHE A 29 50.57 5.85 -23.30
CA PHE A 29 50.71 4.70 -22.41
C PHE A 29 50.71 5.11 -20.94
N LEU A 30 51.47 6.15 -20.57
CA LEU A 30 51.46 6.69 -19.22
C LEU A 30 50.08 7.24 -18.85
N GLY A 31 49.42 7.95 -19.76
CA GLY A 31 48.06 8.46 -19.55
C GLY A 31 47.07 7.35 -19.22
N ILE A 32 47.07 6.24 -19.96
CA ILE A 32 46.20 5.08 -19.69
C ILE A 32 46.51 4.45 -18.33
N ILE A 33 47.79 4.28 -17.97
CA ILE A 33 48.19 3.70 -16.69
C ILE A 33 47.77 4.58 -15.50
N PHE A 34 47.92 5.90 -15.62
CA PHE A 34 47.51 6.83 -14.57
C PHE A 34 45.99 6.91 -14.44
N LEU A 35 45.25 6.97 -15.56
CA LEU A 35 43.78 7.02 -15.54
C LEU A 35 43.15 5.75 -14.98
N ASN A 36 43.72 4.57 -15.25
CA ASN A 36 43.23 3.31 -14.69
C ASN A 36 43.47 3.17 -13.18
N LYS A 37 44.37 3.95 -12.58
CA LYS A 37 44.67 3.92 -11.13
C LYS A 37 43.94 4.98 -10.32
N LEU A 38 43.19 5.87 -10.97
CA LEU A 38 42.37 6.85 -10.27
C LEU A 38 41.00 6.21 -9.97
N GLU A 39 40.78 5.82 -8.71
CA GLU A 39 39.43 5.51 -8.24
C GLU A 39 38.58 6.79 -8.35
N SER A 40 37.48 6.71 -9.12
CA SER A 40 36.61 7.88 -9.34
C SER A 40 36.00 8.35 -8.02
N PRO A 41 36.14 9.64 -7.65
CA PRO A 41 35.55 10.18 -6.42
C PRO A 41 34.01 10.21 -6.46
N PHE A 42 33.40 9.93 -7.62
CA PHE A 42 31.95 9.87 -7.82
C PHE A 42 31.36 8.46 -7.63
N THR A 43 32.20 7.43 -7.48
CA THR A 43 31.73 6.04 -7.35
C THR A 43 30.86 5.85 -6.10
N HIS A 44 31.15 6.54 -5.00
CA HIS A 44 30.38 6.38 -3.76
C HIS A 44 28.99 7.04 -3.80
N SER A 45 28.87 8.21 -4.42
CA SER A 45 27.57 8.87 -4.59
C SER A 45 26.67 8.09 -5.54
N ASP A 46 27.24 7.52 -6.59
CA ASP A 46 26.50 6.73 -7.57
C ASP A 46 26.04 5.40 -6.97
N VAL A 47 26.87 4.74 -6.16
CA VAL A 47 26.49 3.52 -5.44
C VAL A 47 25.35 3.78 -4.45
N LEU A 48 25.36 4.91 -3.72
CA LEU A 48 24.26 5.26 -2.83
C LEU A 48 22.98 5.55 -3.63
N ALA A 49 23.08 6.32 -4.71
CA ALA A 49 21.95 6.61 -5.59
C ALA A 49 21.34 5.30 -6.15
N ILE A 50 22.16 4.38 -6.65
CA ILE A 50 21.72 3.08 -7.16
C ILE A 50 21.00 2.27 -6.07
N LYS A 51 21.56 2.21 -4.85
CA LYS A 51 20.90 1.52 -3.71
C LYS A 51 19.55 2.13 -3.36
N THR A 52 19.44 3.45 -3.33
CA THR A 52 18.15 4.12 -3.06
C THR A 52 17.11 3.89 -4.14
N LEU A 53 17.53 3.86 -5.41
CA LEU A 53 16.65 3.55 -6.54
C LEU A 53 16.17 2.10 -6.48
N GLN A 54 17.05 1.17 -6.11
CA GLN A 54 16.69 -0.23 -5.92
C GLN A 54 15.67 -0.40 -4.80
N GLU A 55 15.89 0.19 -3.61
CA GLU A 55 14.90 0.21 -2.51
C GLU A 55 13.55 0.79 -2.96
N LYS A 56 13.56 1.92 -3.67
CA LYS A 56 12.35 2.55 -4.19
C LYS A 56 11.60 1.64 -5.18
N SER A 57 12.33 0.90 -6.02
CA SER A 57 11.74 -0.06 -6.96
C SER A 57 11.10 -1.24 -6.24
N ILE A 58 11.76 -1.79 -5.21
CA ILE A 58 11.22 -2.90 -4.39
C ILE A 58 9.92 -2.47 -3.71
N PHE A 59 9.94 -1.29 -3.08
CA PHE A 59 8.74 -0.72 -2.47
C PHE A 59 7.62 -0.51 -3.50
N ASN A 60 7.93 0.10 -4.66
CA ASN A 60 6.93 0.39 -5.69
C ASN A 60 6.29 -0.88 -6.25
N ASN A 61 7.09 -1.92 -6.52
CA ASN A 61 6.61 -3.21 -7.00
C ASN A 61 5.66 -3.85 -5.98
N ARG A 62 6.01 -3.80 -4.69
CA ARG A 62 5.17 -4.35 -3.64
C ARG A 62 3.90 -3.52 -3.43
N GLN A 63 3.99 -2.20 -3.46
CA GLN A 63 2.85 -1.30 -3.41
C GLN A 63 1.86 -1.62 -4.55
N GLN A 64 2.36 -1.76 -5.78
CA GLN A 64 1.52 -2.08 -6.94
C GLN A 64 0.82 -3.44 -6.78
N ALA A 65 1.49 -4.44 -6.19
CA ALA A 65 0.92 -5.75 -5.96
C ALA A 65 -0.21 -5.75 -4.90
N ILE A 66 -0.07 -4.96 -3.82
CA ILE A 66 -1.05 -4.93 -2.72
C ILE A 66 -2.19 -3.92 -2.95
N GLN A 67 -2.00 -2.93 -3.83
CA GLN A 67 -3.00 -1.88 -4.08
C GLN A 67 -4.41 -2.43 -4.42
N PRO A 68 -4.56 -3.46 -5.29
CA PRO A 68 -5.88 -4.03 -5.57
C PRO A 68 -6.56 -4.63 -4.33
N THR A 69 -5.80 -5.24 -3.43
CA THR A 69 -6.32 -5.78 -2.16
C THR A 69 -6.83 -4.65 -1.28
N ILE A 70 -6.11 -3.54 -1.17
CA ILE A 70 -6.55 -2.37 -0.39
C ILE A 70 -7.87 -1.82 -0.93
N ASP A 71 -7.94 -1.60 -2.24
CA ASP A 71 -9.11 -0.98 -2.88
C ASP A 71 -10.33 -1.89 -2.82
N SER A 72 -10.15 -3.18 -3.12
CA SER A 72 -11.23 -4.18 -3.04
C SER A 72 -11.73 -4.37 -1.60
N THR A 73 -10.82 -4.44 -0.62
CA THR A 73 -11.18 -4.53 0.80
C THR A 73 -12.02 -3.33 1.24
N PHE A 74 -11.66 -2.12 0.81
CA PHE A 74 -12.43 -0.92 1.11
C PHE A 74 -13.84 -0.96 0.50
N ILE A 75 -13.96 -1.43 -0.74
CA ILE A 75 -15.26 -1.60 -1.40
C ILE A 75 -16.11 -2.63 -0.64
N LYS A 76 -15.54 -3.78 -0.25
CA LYS A 76 -16.21 -4.80 0.56
C LYS A 76 -16.68 -4.22 1.90
N LEU A 77 -15.80 -3.49 2.61
CA LEU A 77 -16.13 -2.79 3.86
C LEU A 77 -17.27 -1.78 3.70
N LYS A 78 -17.28 -1.02 2.61
CA LYS A 78 -18.36 -0.05 2.32
C LYS A 78 -19.69 -0.75 2.10
N LYS A 79 -19.68 -1.87 1.36
CA LYS A 79 -20.87 -2.69 1.03
C LYS A 79 -21.44 -3.44 2.23
N LEU A 80 -20.66 -3.65 3.29
CA LEU A 80 -21.12 -4.25 4.55
C LEU A 80 -22.37 -3.49 5.04
N SER A 81 -23.53 -4.11 4.83
CA SER A 81 -24.86 -3.62 5.15
C SER A 81 -25.65 -4.76 5.77
N SER A 82 -26.64 -4.40 6.58
CA SER A 82 -27.39 -5.28 7.49
C SER A 82 -28.07 -6.47 6.81
N GLU A 83 -28.23 -6.45 5.48
CA GLU A 83 -29.27 -7.27 4.88
C GLU A 83 -28.84 -8.70 4.54
N ASN A 84 -27.54 -9.05 4.49
CA ASN A 84 -27.07 -10.44 4.31
C ASN A 84 -25.55 -10.55 4.55
N GLN A 85 -25.09 -10.54 5.81
CA GLN A 85 -23.68 -10.87 6.08
C GLN A 85 -23.48 -12.39 6.01
N GLN A 86 -22.96 -12.88 4.89
CA GLN A 86 -22.55 -14.28 4.80
C GLN A 86 -21.28 -14.49 5.64
N PRO A 87 -21.20 -15.54 6.48
CA PRO A 87 -20.01 -15.83 7.29
C PRO A 87 -18.72 -15.96 6.47
N VAL A 88 -18.85 -16.37 5.20
CA VAL A 88 -17.74 -16.46 4.24
C VAL A 88 -17.15 -15.08 3.96
N GLU A 89 -18.00 -14.10 3.62
CA GLU A 89 -17.58 -12.72 3.34
C GLU A 89 -16.93 -12.05 4.57
N GLU A 90 -17.41 -12.33 5.79
CA GLU A 90 -16.79 -11.83 7.02
C GLU A 90 -15.38 -12.40 7.23
N ASN A 91 -15.17 -13.67 6.91
CA ASN A 91 -13.87 -14.31 7.09
C ASN A 91 -12.89 -13.84 6.01
N GLU A 92 -13.31 -13.76 4.75
CA GLU A 92 -12.50 -13.18 3.68
C GLU A 92 -12.02 -11.79 4.03
N LEU A 93 -12.91 -10.92 4.52
CA LEU A 93 -12.55 -9.57 4.89
C LEU A 93 -11.50 -9.50 6.00
N LYS A 94 -11.53 -10.43 6.96
CA LYS A 94 -10.51 -10.53 8.02
C LYS A 94 -9.15 -10.96 7.44
N TYR A 95 -9.15 -11.89 6.48
CA TYR A 95 -7.94 -12.29 5.78
C TYR A 95 -7.39 -11.12 4.96
N ASP A 96 -8.22 -10.44 4.18
CA ASP A 96 -7.83 -9.29 3.37
C ASP A 96 -7.19 -8.17 4.24
N ILE A 97 -7.78 -7.86 5.40
CA ILE A 97 -7.23 -6.88 6.36
C ILE A 97 -5.88 -7.35 6.92
N ASN A 98 -5.73 -8.65 7.19
CA ASN A 98 -4.48 -9.21 7.69
C ASN A 98 -3.39 -9.24 6.62
N ASP A 99 -3.75 -9.47 5.36
CA ASP A 99 -2.82 -9.43 4.23
C ASP A 99 -2.31 -8.01 4.00
N ILE A 100 -3.18 -7.00 4.13
CA ILE A 100 -2.78 -5.58 4.11
C ILE A 100 -1.82 -5.28 5.28
N LYS A 101 -2.11 -5.78 6.49
CA LYS A 101 -1.23 -5.58 7.65
C LYS A 101 0.17 -6.15 7.41
N ASN A 102 0.23 -7.32 6.77
CA ASN A 102 1.47 -8.07 6.54
C ASN A 102 2.08 -7.79 5.15
N ALA A 103 1.60 -6.76 4.44
CA ALA A 103 1.99 -6.48 3.06
C ALA A 103 3.51 -6.32 2.89
N PHE A 104 4.26 -5.91 3.92
CA PHE A 104 5.72 -5.73 3.87
C PHE A 104 6.46 -6.56 4.93
N SER A 105 5.83 -7.55 5.56
CA SER A 105 6.48 -8.31 6.64
C SER A 105 7.56 -9.30 6.15
N ASP A 106 7.45 -9.74 4.90
CA ASP A 106 8.32 -10.70 4.22
C ASP A 106 9.52 -10.05 3.51
N ILE A 107 9.53 -8.72 3.39
CA ILE A 107 10.54 -7.99 2.63
C ILE A 107 11.31 -7.04 3.57
N THR A 108 12.63 -7.10 3.49
CA THR A 108 13.48 -6.10 4.15
C THR A 108 13.54 -4.87 3.27
N SER A 109 12.65 -3.90 3.48
CA SER A 109 12.77 -2.55 2.92
C SER A 109 13.01 -1.54 4.03
N VAL A 110 13.88 -0.58 3.77
CA VAL A 110 14.19 0.53 4.72
C VAL A 110 13.18 1.68 4.59
N ASP A 111 12.29 1.62 3.59
CA ASP A 111 11.30 2.67 3.35
C ASP A 111 10.26 2.74 4.48
N ALA A 112 10.19 3.89 5.16
CA ALA A 112 9.28 4.14 6.27
C ALA A 112 7.79 4.07 5.87
N ARG A 113 7.46 4.23 4.57
CA ARG A 113 6.08 4.17 4.09
C ARG A 113 5.46 2.78 4.25
N LYS A 114 6.27 1.73 4.42
CA LYS A 114 5.79 0.37 4.68
C LYS A 114 4.96 0.29 5.98
N ASP A 115 5.26 1.13 6.97
CA ASP A 115 4.60 1.11 8.27
C ASP A 115 3.15 1.62 8.18
N ASN A 116 2.82 2.38 7.13
CA ASN A 116 1.46 2.87 6.88
C ASN A 116 0.47 1.73 6.63
N TYR A 117 0.93 0.59 6.08
CA TYR A 117 0.05 -0.55 5.79
C TYR A 117 -0.51 -1.20 7.06
N ALA A 118 0.28 -1.25 8.12
CA ALA A 118 -0.20 -1.68 9.44
C ALA A 118 -1.25 -0.70 10.00
N GLN A 119 -1.09 0.60 9.74
CA GLN A 119 -2.07 1.61 10.16
C GLN A 119 -3.36 1.53 9.34
N ILE A 120 -3.28 1.32 8.02
CA ILE A 120 -4.44 1.10 7.14
C ILE A 120 -5.23 -0.11 7.61
N ALA A 121 -4.56 -1.24 7.89
CA ALA A 121 -5.23 -2.44 8.39
C ALA A 121 -5.90 -2.20 9.76
N LYS A 122 -5.26 -1.43 10.65
CA LYS A 122 -5.86 -1.05 11.94
C LYS A 122 -7.13 -0.21 11.74
N PHE A 123 -7.08 0.77 10.82
CA PHE A 123 -8.24 1.58 10.48
C PHE A 123 -9.37 0.73 9.89
N TYR A 124 -9.08 -0.18 8.96
CA TYR A 124 -10.07 -1.08 8.36
C TYR A 124 -10.72 -1.99 9.38
N LYS A 125 -9.94 -2.52 10.33
CA LYS A 125 -10.47 -3.33 11.44
C LYS A 125 -11.43 -2.52 12.31
N MET A 126 -11.04 -1.30 12.71
CA MET A 126 -11.90 -0.42 13.51
C MET A 126 -13.19 -0.07 12.76
N TYR A 127 -13.09 0.28 11.48
CA TYR A 127 -14.24 0.60 10.63
C TYR A 127 -15.19 -0.59 10.45
N TYR A 128 -14.65 -1.81 10.31
CA TYR A 128 -15.43 -3.04 10.29
C TYR A 128 -16.23 -3.25 11.59
N ASP A 129 -15.54 -3.15 12.74
CA ASP A 129 -16.14 -3.36 14.05
C ASP A 129 -17.26 -2.33 14.31
N ASP A 130 -17.03 -1.06 13.97
CA ASP A 130 -18.04 0.00 14.09
C ASP A 130 -19.26 -0.26 13.20
N LYS A 131 -19.05 -0.66 11.94
CA LYS A 131 -20.15 -1.00 11.04
C LYS A 131 -20.98 -2.16 11.56
N LYS A 132 -20.36 -3.19 12.12
CA LYS A 132 -21.06 -4.33 12.72
C LYS A 132 -21.96 -3.89 13.89
N ILE A 133 -21.48 -2.97 14.71
CA ILE A 133 -22.28 -2.39 15.81
C ILE A 133 -23.46 -1.59 15.25
N ILE A 134 -23.24 -0.75 14.24
CA ILE A 134 -24.30 0.06 13.61
C ILE A 134 -25.39 -0.82 12.99
N VAL A 135 -24.99 -1.86 12.25
CA VAL A 135 -25.90 -2.84 11.64
C VAL A 135 -26.79 -3.48 12.71
N LYS A 136 -26.18 -4.04 13.77
CA LYS A 136 -26.92 -4.68 14.86
C LYS A 136 -27.86 -3.71 15.57
N LYS A 137 -27.43 -2.46 15.80
CA LYS A 137 -28.28 -1.43 16.40
C LYS A 137 -29.47 -1.10 15.50
N ASN A 138 -29.27 -0.97 14.19
CA ASN A 138 -30.36 -0.70 13.24
C ASN A 138 -31.37 -1.85 13.18
N GLU A 139 -30.91 -3.10 13.20
CA GLU A 139 -31.80 -4.28 13.27
C GLU A 139 -32.62 -4.30 14.56
N ASN A 140 -31.99 -4.00 15.69
CA ASN A 140 -32.66 -3.88 16.97
C ASN A 140 -33.72 -2.78 16.94
N VAL A 141 -33.38 -1.59 16.42
CA VAL A 141 -34.34 -0.47 16.29
C VAL A 141 -35.52 -0.87 15.42
N LYS A 142 -35.29 -1.51 14.27
CA LYS A 142 -36.37 -2.01 13.39
C LYS A 142 -37.26 -3.01 14.11
N THR A 143 -36.67 -3.94 14.85
CA THR A 143 -37.39 -4.97 15.61
C THR A 143 -38.21 -4.36 16.74
N PHE A 144 -37.62 -3.49 17.54
CA PHE A 144 -38.32 -2.82 18.66
C PHE A 144 -39.42 -1.89 18.18
N THR A 145 -39.23 -1.19 17.05
CA THR A 145 -40.27 -0.36 16.45
C THR A 145 -41.47 -1.21 16.05
N LYS A 146 -41.23 -2.34 15.37
CA LYS A 146 -42.29 -3.28 14.99
C LYS A 146 -43.03 -3.86 16.21
N GLN A 147 -42.28 -4.30 17.23
CA GLN A 147 -42.87 -4.83 18.47
C GLN A 147 -43.70 -3.77 19.21
N TYR A 148 -43.23 -2.51 19.22
CA TYR A 148 -43.95 -1.40 19.82
C TYR A 148 -45.26 -1.10 19.07
N GLU A 149 -45.23 -1.10 17.73
CA GLU A 149 -46.42 -0.94 16.89
C GLU A 149 -47.44 -2.06 17.14
N GLU A 150 -46.99 -3.32 17.12
CA GLU A 150 -47.83 -4.49 17.40
C GLU A 150 -48.44 -4.44 18.81
N CYS A 151 -47.67 -4.08 19.83
CA CYS A 151 -48.15 -3.91 21.20
C CYS A 151 -49.18 -2.78 21.32
N THR A 152 -48.94 -1.65 20.64
CA THR A 152 -49.85 -0.50 20.65
C THR A 152 -51.18 -0.83 19.96
N ILE A 153 -51.16 -1.57 18.85
CA ILE A 153 -52.37 -2.06 18.18
C ILE A 153 -53.12 -3.02 19.09
N GLY A 154 -52.45 -4.03 19.65
CA GLY A 154 -53.08 -4.99 20.56
C GLY A 154 -53.71 -4.34 21.80
N MET A 155 -53.07 -3.30 22.35
CA MET A 155 -53.63 -2.51 23.45
C MET A 155 -54.92 -1.79 23.03
N LYS A 156 -54.95 -1.15 21.86
CA LYS A 156 -56.15 -0.48 21.33
C LYS A 156 -57.29 -1.47 21.11
N ASP A 157 -57.01 -2.63 20.53
CA ASP A 157 -57.98 -3.69 20.30
C ASP A 157 -58.57 -4.20 21.61
N MET A 158 -57.73 -4.42 22.63
CA MET A 158 -58.19 -4.85 23.95
C MET A 158 -59.05 -3.79 24.64
N GLN A 159 -58.68 -2.51 24.55
CA GLN A 159 -59.51 -1.41 25.06
C GLN A 159 -60.89 -1.36 24.36
N GLN A 160 -60.93 -1.59 23.05
CA GLN A 160 -62.18 -1.63 22.29
C GLN A 160 -63.05 -2.82 22.70
N GLN A 161 -62.47 -4.01 22.86
CA GLN A 161 -63.19 -5.19 23.35
C GLN A 161 -63.77 -4.99 24.75
N ILE A 162 -63.01 -4.37 25.68
CA ILE A 162 -63.50 -4.08 27.04
C ILE A 162 -64.68 -3.10 26.99
N LYS A 163 -64.60 -2.04 26.17
CA LYS A 163 -65.72 -1.08 25.99
C LYS A 163 -66.96 -1.77 25.44
N GLN A 164 -66.81 -2.63 24.42
CA GLN A 164 -67.91 -3.39 23.85
C GLN A 164 -68.56 -4.33 24.88
N ARG A 165 -67.76 -5.05 25.67
CA ARG A 165 -68.27 -5.93 26.74
C ARG A 165 -69.03 -5.16 27.82
N LYS A 166 -68.49 -4.02 28.28
CA LYS A 166 -69.18 -3.16 29.26
C LYS A 166 -70.52 -2.65 28.72
N ASN A 167 -70.56 -2.20 27.47
CA ASN A 167 -71.80 -1.72 26.85
C ASN A 167 -72.84 -2.86 26.74
N ALA A 168 -72.42 -4.06 26.36
CA ALA A 168 -73.30 -5.23 26.29
C ALA A 168 -73.87 -5.62 27.68
N GLN A 169 -73.05 -5.56 28.74
CA GLN A 169 -73.52 -5.80 30.12
C GLN A 169 -74.53 -4.75 30.58
N ILE A 170 -74.33 -3.47 30.24
CA ILE A 170 -75.28 -2.40 30.57
C ILE A 170 -76.63 -2.62 29.86
N ILE A 171 -76.61 -3.01 28.59
CA ILE A 171 -77.84 -3.32 27.83
C ILE A 171 -78.54 -4.54 28.41
N SER A 172 -77.78 -5.60 28.74
CA SER A 172 -78.32 -6.82 29.37
C SER A 172 -78.97 -6.58 30.72
N ASN A 173 -78.45 -5.65 31.53
CA ASN A 173 -79.02 -5.32 32.86
C ASN A 173 -80.23 -4.38 32.79
N ARG A 174 -80.57 -3.87 31.59
CA ARG A 174 -81.71 -2.96 31.37
C ARG A 174 -82.97 -3.65 30.86
N ASN A 175 -82.85 -4.91 30.43
CA ASN A 175 -83.95 -5.80 30.03
C ASN A 175 -84.25 -6.77 31.16
#